data_AF-A0A852G460-F1
#
_entry.id   AF-A0A852G460-F1
#
_cell.length_a   1.000
_cell.length_b   1.000
_cell.length_c   1.000
_cell.angle_alpha   90.00
_cell.angle_beta   90.00
_cell.angle_gamma   90.00
#
_symmetry.space_group_name_H-M   'P 1'
#
loop_
_entity.id
_entity.type
_entity.pdbx_description
1 polymer ?
#
loop_
_entity_poly.entity_id
_entity_poly.type
_entity_poly.pdbx_seq_one_letter_code
_entity_poly.pdbx_strand_id
1 'polypeptide(L)' 'TFLHPTFLQESGSNNPQAIASNCGKIPFHPYFSIKHILVFILTFLLLLTLSAY' A
#
# COMPACT_ATOMS: atom_id res chain seq x y z
N THR A 1 -13.79 -11.81 6.17
CA THR A 1 -13.36 -10.96 5.04
C THR A 1 -11.93 -11.27 4.66
N PHE A 2 -11.73 -12.32 3.85
CA PHE A 2 -10.41 -12.75 3.34
C PHE A 2 -10.42 -13.01 1.82
N LEU A 3 -11.58 -13.31 1.24
CA LEU A 3 -11.77 -13.53 -0.19
C LEU A 3 -11.10 -12.44 -1.05
N HIS A 4 -11.32 -11.17 -0.73
CA HIS A 4 -10.79 -10.06 -1.52
C HIS A 4 -9.24 -10.01 -1.53
N PRO A 5 -8.53 -10.00 -0.38
CA PRO A 5 -7.07 -10.14 -0.36
C PRO A 5 -6.54 -11.39 -1.09
N THR A 6 -7.21 -12.54 -0.93
CA THR A 6 -6.79 -13.78 -1.59
C THR A 6 -6.82 -13.65 -3.12
N PHE A 7 -7.88 -13.09 -3.70
CA PHE A 7 -7.94 -12.86 -5.15
C PHE A 7 -6.90 -11.84 -5.64
N LEU A 8 -6.59 -10.82 -4.85
CA LEU A 8 -5.53 -9.86 -5.17
C LEU A 8 -4.13 -10.47 -5.09
N GLN A 9 -3.92 -11.46 -4.23
CA GLN A 9 -2.64 -12.16 -4.12
C GLN A 9 -2.40 -13.09 -5.31
N GLU A 10 -3.46 -13.76 -5.81
CA GLU A 10 -3.40 -14.60 -7.01
C GLU A 10 -3.19 -13.78 -8.30
N SER A 11 -3.87 -12.63 -8.44
CA SER A 11 -3.76 -11.76 -9.62
C SER A 11 -2.59 -10.77 -9.58
N GLY A 12 -2.13 -10.43 -8.38
CA GLY A 12 -1.14 -9.37 -8.13
C GLY A 12 -1.74 -7.96 -8.19
N SER A 13 -1.02 -6.98 -7.62
CA SER A 13 -1.45 -5.58 -7.67
C SER A 13 -1.26 -4.98 -9.07
N ASN A 14 -2.22 -4.18 -9.51
CA ASN A 14 -2.07 -3.38 -10.72
C ASN A 14 -1.14 -2.17 -10.49
N ASN A 15 -0.62 -1.58 -11.58
CA ASN A 15 0.21 -0.37 -11.54
C ASN A 15 -0.55 0.84 -12.14
N PRO A 16 -0.08 2.07 -11.88
CA PRO A 16 -0.75 3.29 -12.36
C PRO A 16 -0.89 3.40 -13.88
N GLN A 17 -0.03 2.72 -14.63
CA GLN A 17 -0.06 2.71 -16.10
C GLN A 17 -1.00 1.62 -16.65
N ALA A 18 -1.58 0.78 -15.78
CA ALA A 18 -2.44 -0.35 -16.13
C ALA A 18 -1.85 -1.34 -17.16
N ILE A 19 -0.52 -1.35 -17.32
CA ILE A 19 0.21 -2.29 -18.18
C ILE A 19 0.76 -3.46 -17.37
N ALA A 20 1.22 -4.53 -18.04
CA ALA A 20 1.80 -5.69 -17.36
C ALA A 20 3.04 -5.30 -16.52
N SER A 21 2.97 -5.52 -15.20
CA SER A 21 4.06 -5.21 -14.24
C SER A 21 5.11 -6.32 -14.10
N ASN A 22 5.03 -7.40 -14.91
CA ASN A 22 5.83 -8.61 -14.75
C ASN A 22 7.35 -8.36 -14.78
N CYS A 23 7.81 -7.42 -15.60
CA CYS A 23 9.23 -7.08 -15.73
C CYS A 23 9.75 -6.17 -14.59
N GLY A 24 8.86 -5.50 -13.85
CA GLY A 24 9.22 -4.49 -12.85
C GLY A 24 8.81 -4.84 -11.41
N LYS A 25 8.60 -6.12 -11.10
CA LYS A 25 8.20 -6.52 -9.75
C LYS A 25 9.37 -6.38 -8.76
N ILE A 26 9.11 -5.66 -7.67
CA ILE A 26 10.02 -5.52 -6.52
C ILE A 26 9.44 -6.25 -5.30
N PRO A 27 10.27 -6.73 -4.36
CA PRO A 27 9.78 -7.40 -3.15
C PRO A 27 9.00 -6.42 -2.26
N PHE A 28 8.01 -6.95 -1.54
CA PHE A 28 7.15 -6.15 -0.67
C PHE A 28 7.95 -5.49 0.48
N HIS A 29 8.76 -6.28 1.17
CA HIS A 29 9.71 -5.78 2.16
C HIS A 29 11.08 -5.57 1.50
N PRO A 30 11.76 -4.42 1.73
CA PRO A 30 11.41 -3.33 2.65
C PRO A 30 10.51 -2.23 2.04
N TYR A 31 10.35 -2.20 0.71
CA TYR A 31 9.84 -1.04 -0.03
C TYR A 31 8.41 -0.63 0.35
N PHE A 32 7.44 -1.52 0.17
CA PHE A 32 6.03 -1.23 0.45
C PHE A 32 5.76 -1.19 1.95
N SER A 33 6.49 -1.98 2.75
CA SER A 33 6.42 -1.94 4.22
C SER A 33 6.74 -0.55 4.78
N ILE A 34 7.87 0.05 4.37
CA ILE A 34 8.26 1.40 4.81
C ILE A 34 7.26 2.45 4.31
N LYS A 35 6.83 2.35 3.04
CA LYS A 35 5.83 3.26 2.47
C LYS A 35 4.52 3.26 3.27
N HIS A 36 4.02 2.09 3.68
CA HIS A 36 2.81 1.99 4.49
C HIS A 36 2.98 2.59 5.88
N ILE A 37 4.11 2.35 6.55
CA ILE A 37 4.39 2.94 7.87
C ILE A 37 4.45 4.47 7.76
N LEU A 38 5.11 5.00 6.74
CA LEU A 38 5.21 6.45 6.53
C LEU A 38 3.83 7.07 6.31
N VAL A 39 2.99 6.48 5.44
CA VAL A 39 1.63 6.98 5.19
C VAL A 39 0.74 6.86 6.43
N PHE A 40 0.89 5.79 7.21
CA PHE A 40 0.19 5.63 8.49
C PHE A 40 0.57 6.74 9.47
N ILE A 41 1.87 7.03 9.63
CA ILE A 41 2.37 8.12 10.48
C ILE A 41 1.81 9.46 10.01
N LEU A 42 1.91 9.80 8.72
CA LEU A 42 1.40 11.06 8.19
C LEU A 42 -0.11 11.24 8.43
N THR A 43 -0.89 10.17 8.22
CA THR A 43 -2.33 10.19 8.47
C THR A 43 -2.63 10.35 9.95
N PHE A 44 -1.86 9.68 10.81
CA PHE A 44 -1.98 9.80 12.26
C PHE A 44 -1.64 11.21 12.75
N LEU A 45 -0.60 11.85 12.21
CA LEU A 45 -0.29 13.25 12.50
C LEU A 45 -1.44 14.17 12.09
N LEU A 46 -2.05 13.96 10.92
CA LEU A 46 -3.22 14.73 10.49
C LEU A 46 -4.38 14.58 11.49
N LEU A 47 -4.67 13.37 11.94
CA LEU A 47 -5.68 13.11 12.97
C LEU A 47 -5.36 13.85 14.27
N LEU A 48 -4.10 13.85 14.71
CA LEU A 48 -3.67 14.60 15.90
C LEU A 48 -3.86 16.10 15.72
N THR A 49 -3.51 16.66 14.56
CA THR A 49 -3.72 18.09 14.29
C THR A 49 -5.19 18.47 14.29
N LEU A 50 -6.08 17.60 13.80
CA LEU A 50 -7.52 17.81 13.83
C LEU A 50 -8.09 17.72 15.26
N SER A 51 -7.53 16.84 16.10
CA SER A 51 -7.93 16.70 17.50
C SER A 51 -7.36 17.79 18.41
N ALA A 52 -6.26 18.43 18.02
CA ALA A 52 -5.60 19.49 18.79
C ALA A 52 -6.15 20.89 18.49
N TYR A 53 -7.01 21.01 17.48
CA TYR A 53 -7.89 22.16 17.25
C TYR A 53 -9.19 21.98 18.03
#